data_AF-A0A256IPS1-F1
#
_entry.id   AF-A0A256IPS1-F1
#
_cell.length_a   1.000
_cell.length_b   1.000
_cell.length_c   1.000
_cell.angle_alpha   90.00
_cell.angle_beta   90.00
_cell.angle_gamma   90.00
#
_symmetry.space_group_name_H-M   'P 1'
#
loop_
_entity.id
_entity.type
_entity.pdbx_description
1 polymer ?
#
loop_
_entity_poly.entity_id
_entity_poly.type
_entity_poly.pdbx_seq_one_letter_code
_entity_poly.pdbx_strand_id
1 'polypeptide(L)'
;MSRSSGERLGEADRAAVEPLVALVAVLAIGAGLGLYVTALDGATPEPEDPVDGADAVLDRIERDATVGGIVRPDRLRHLEDETPAVVELETERRRWRVGVGTASPFAGGRIDPRSSAVAGRSVTVAVAPGENVRGRLRVAIRR
;
A
#
# COMPACT_ATOMS: atom_id res chain seq x y z
N MET A 1 -40.62 68.21 -13.29
CA MET A 1 -40.23 66.82 -13.62
C MET A 1 -38.91 66.51 -12.93
N SER A 2 -38.95 65.64 -11.93
CA SER A 2 -37.80 65.21 -11.14
C SER A 2 -36.92 64.25 -11.94
N ARG A 3 -35.60 64.47 -11.95
CA ARG A 3 -34.63 63.42 -12.28
C ARG A 3 -33.58 63.37 -11.17
N SER A 4 -33.95 62.65 -10.12
CA SER A 4 -33.03 62.06 -9.14
C SER A 4 -32.24 60.97 -9.87
N SER A 5 -31.06 61.30 -10.40
CA SER A 5 -30.12 60.30 -10.88
C SER A 5 -29.26 59.89 -9.71
N GLY A 6 -29.78 58.94 -8.94
CA GLY A 6 -29.10 58.39 -7.77
C GLY A 6 -27.81 57.71 -8.18
N GLU A 7 -26.72 58.24 -7.66
CA GLU A 7 -25.47 57.54 -7.41
C GLU A 7 -25.76 56.22 -6.71
N ARG A 8 -25.72 55.08 -7.41
CA ARG A 8 -25.52 53.75 -6.81
C ARG A 8 -24.97 52.76 -7.82
N LEU A 9 -23.74 52.94 -8.28
CA LEU A 9 -22.89 51.82 -8.71
C LEU A 9 -21.43 52.07 -8.33
N GLY A 10 -21.22 52.75 -7.20
CA GLY A 10 -19.89 52.94 -6.57
C GLY A 10 -19.48 51.79 -5.66
N GLU A 11 -20.09 50.60 -5.75
CA GLU A 11 -19.82 49.53 -4.77
C GLU A 11 -19.92 48.13 -5.39
N ALA A 12 -19.06 47.84 -6.36
CA ALA A 12 -18.73 46.46 -6.73
C ALA A 12 -17.22 46.27 -6.99
N ASP A 13 -16.40 47.25 -6.61
CA ASP A 13 -14.97 47.32 -6.94
C ASP A 13 -14.06 46.55 -5.95
N ARG A 14 -14.59 45.52 -5.26
CA ARG A 14 -13.78 44.73 -4.31
C ARG A 14 -14.14 43.24 -4.14
N ALA A 15 -14.93 42.64 -5.03
CA ALA A 15 -15.25 41.20 -4.89
C ALA A 15 -15.37 40.42 -6.20
N ALA A 16 -15.26 41.06 -7.37
CA ALA A 16 -15.23 40.36 -8.63
C ALA A 16 -13.76 40.20 -9.06
N VAL A 17 -13.11 39.14 -8.58
CA VAL A 17 -12.01 38.57 -9.38
C VAL A 17 -12.60 38.39 -10.77
N GLU A 18 -12.07 39.12 -11.75
CA GLU A 18 -12.58 39.11 -13.12
C GLU A 18 -12.75 37.63 -13.52
N PRO A 19 -13.91 37.19 -14.06
CA PRO A 19 -14.18 35.77 -14.27
C PRO A 19 -13.05 35.06 -15.01
N LEU A 20 -12.35 35.78 -15.88
CA LEU A 20 -11.13 35.35 -16.55
C LEU A 20 -10.00 34.99 -15.58
N VAL A 21 -9.69 35.85 -14.61
CA VAL A 21 -8.64 35.64 -13.61
C VAL A 21 -8.96 34.41 -12.76
N ALA A 22 -10.22 34.20 -12.40
CA ALA A 22 -10.64 32.99 -11.69
C ALA A 22 -10.40 31.73 -12.53
N LEU A 23 -10.73 31.77 -13.83
CA LEU A 23 -10.48 30.66 -14.75
C LEU A 23 -8.99 30.38 -14.95
N VAL A 24 -8.18 31.43 -15.08
CA VAL A 24 -6.72 31.32 -15.18
C VAL A 24 -6.13 30.71 -13.91
N ALA A 25 -6.62 31.10 -12.73
CA ALA A 25 -6.18 30.53 -11.46
C ALA A 25 -6.52 29.03 -11.36
N VAL A 26 -7.74 28.63 -11.73
CA VAL A 26 -8.15 27.21 -11.76
C VAL A 26 -7.30 26.42 -12.76
N LEU A 27 -7.01 26.98 -13.94
CA LEU A 27 -6.14 26.35 -14.92
C LEU A 27 -4.72 26.16 -14.37
N ALA A 28 -4.15 27.18 -13.72
CA ALA A 28 -2.82 27.10 -13.14
C ALA A 28 -2.74 26.08 -12.00
N ILE A 29 -3.76 26.03 -11.13
CA ILE A 29 -3.87 25.04 -10.05
C ILE A 29 -4.03 23.62 -10.64
N GLY A 30 -4.89 23.45 -11.65
CA GLY A 30 -5.09 22.17 -12.32
C GLY A 30 -3.83 21.68 -13.02
N ALA A 31 -3.09 22.57 -13.69
CA ALA A 31 -1.80 22.26 -14.29
C ALA A 31 -0.74 21.93 -13.23
N GLY A 32 -0.70 22.68 -12.13
CA GLY A 32 0.21 22.41 -11.01
C GLY A 32 -0.08 21.07 -10.34
N LEU A 33 -1.34 20.74 -10.07
CA LEU A 33 -1.74 19.43 -9.56
C LEU A 33 -1.47 18.33 -10.59
N GLY A 34 -1.72 18.57 -11.88
CA GLY A 34 -1.42 17.62 -12.94
C GLY A 34 0.08 17.31 -12.99
N LEU A 35 0.92 18.34 -13.00
CA LEU A 35 2.38 18.19 -12.96
C LEU A 35 2.84 17.50 -11.67
N TYR A 36 2.28 17.88 -10.52
CA TYR A 36 2.56 17.23 -9.25
C TYR A 36 2.21 15.74 -9.30
N VAL A 37 1.02 15.39 -9.78
CA VAL A 37 0.59 14.00 -9.93
C VAL A 37 1.50 13.26 -10.91
N THR A 38 1.88 13.83 -12.06
CA THR A 38 2.80 13.17 -13.00
C THR A 38 4.20 12.98 -12.44
N ALA A 39 4.70 13.94 -11.65
CA ALA A 39 5.97 13.82 -10.97
C ALA A 39 5.92 12.76 -9.86
N LEU A 40 4.77 12.64 -9.18
CA LEU A 40 4.53 11.62 -8.18
C LEU A 40 4.31 10.25 -8.79
N ASP A 41 3.66 10.17 -9.94
CA ASP A 41 3.44 8.94 -10.72
C ASP A 41 4.77 8.38 -11.21
N GLY A 42 5.65 9.23 -11.74
CA GLY A 42 7.02 8.84 -12.10
C GLY A 42 7.96 8.55 -10.91
N ALA A 43 7.58 8.95 -9.69
CA ALA A 43 8.33 8.66 -8.47
C ALA A 43 7.73 7.49 -7.66
N THR A 44 6.48 7.14 -7.94
CA THR A 44 5.86 5.92 -7.47
C THR A 44 6.50 4.80 -8.28
N PRO A 45 7.03 3.75 -7.65
CA PRO A 45 7.41 2.56 -8.40
C PRO A 45 6.19 2.18 -9.25
N GLU A 46 6.35 2.20 -10.57
CA GLU A 46 5.40 1.62 -11.53
C GLU A 46 4.88 0.33 -10.89
N PRO A 47 3.57 0.03 -10.86
CA PRO A 47 3.11 -1.21 -10.25
C PRO A 47 3.76 -2.37 -11.00
N GLU A 48 4.89 -2.80 -10.44
CA GLU A 48 5.66 -3.95 -10.88
C GLU A 48 4.68 -5.14 -10.83
N ASP A 49 4.98 -6.18 -11.60
CA ASP A 49 4.14 -7.37 -11.69
C ASP A 49 3.66 -7.75 -10.28
N PRO A 50 2.40 -8.16 -10.03
CA PRO A 50 1.92 -8.43 -8.67
C PRO A 50 2.83 -9.36 -7.84
N VAL A 51 3.70 -10.11 -8.52
CA VAL A 51 4.81 -10.90 -7.97
C VAL A 51 5.91 -10.01 -7.34
N ASP A 52 6.39 -8.98 -8.03
CA ASP A 52 7.46 -8.07 -7.57
C ASP A 52 7.04 -7.30 -6.30
N GLY A 53 5.79 -6.83 -6.27
CA GLY A 53 5.19 -6.25 -5.07
C GLY A 53 5.10 -7.24 -3.90
N ALA A 54 4.77 -8.50 -4.18
CA ALA A 54 4.74 -9.55 -3.17
C ALA A 54 6.15 -9.92 -2.68
N ASP A 55 7.16 -9.90 -3.55
CA ASP A 55 8.56 -10.15 -3.21
C ASP A 55 9.15 -9.04 -2.33
N ALA A 56 8.84 -7.77 -2.60
CA ALA A 56 9.25 -6.66 -1.75
C ALA A 56 8.66 -6.77 -0.32
N VAL A 57 7.39 -7.15 -0.23
CA VAL A 57 6.71 -7.38 1.05
C VAL A 57 7.27 -8.62 1.75
N LEU A 58 7.58 -9.69 1.01
CA LEU A 58 8.25 -10.89 1.52
C LEU A 58 9.63 -10.56 2.11
N ASP A 59 10.45 -9.79 1.40
CA ASP A 59 11.78 -9.38 1.85
C ASP A 59 11.71 -8.55 3.14
N ARG A 60 10.71 -7.66 3.26
CA ARG A 60 10.47 -6.90 4.48
C ARG A 60 10.09 -7.82 5.65
N ILE A 61 9.09 -8.68 5.46
CA ILE A 61 8.63 -9.62 6.49
C ILE A 61 9.75 -10.57 6.92
N GLU A 62 10.55 -11.08 5.98
CA GLU A 62 11.69 -11.93 6.29
C GLU A 62 12.70 -11.17 7.17
N ARG A 63 13.05 -9.92 6.83
CA ARG A 63 13.97 -9.10 7.64
C ARG A 63 13.43 -8.87 9.05
N ASP A 64 12.14 -8.55 9.19
CA ASP A 64 11.54 -8.23 10.48
C ASP A 64 11.35 -9.47 11.37
N ALA A 65 11.06 -10.62 10.75
CA ALA A 65 10.89 -11.90 11.45
C ALA A 65 12.21 -12.64 11.70
N THR A 66 13.31 -12.27 11.04
CA THR A 66 14.61 -12.94 11.15
C THR A 66 15.47 -12.35 12.26
N VAL A 67 15.97 -13.22 13.13
CA VAL A 67 16.98 -12.86 14.15
C VAL A 67 18.16 -13.81 14.00
N GLY A 68 19.34 -13.26 13.65
CA GLY A 68 20.56 -14.06 13.46
C GLY A 68 20.46 -15.11 12.35
N GLY A 69 19.70 -14.82 11.28
CA GLY A 69 19.48 -15.74 10.15
C GLY A 69 18.40 -16.80 10.40
N ILE A 70 17.68 -16.72 11.51
CA ILE A 70 16.60 -17.64 11.85
C ILE A 70 15.27 -16.89 11.98
N VAL A 71 14.27 -17.32 11.22
CA VAL A 71 12.91 -16.78 11.28
C VAL A 71 12.24 -17.23 12.58
N ARG A 72 11.71 -16.26 13.35
CA ARG A 72 11.03 -16.45 14.63
C ARG A 72 9.52 -16.29 14.46
N PRO A 73 8.72 -17.37 14.59
CA PRO A 73 7.28 -17.30 14.37
C PRO A 73 6.53 -16.35 15.32
N ASP A 74 7.03 -16.13 16.53
CA ASP A 74 6.41 -15.23 17.50
C ASP A 74 6.41 -13.76 17.03
N ARG A 75 7.39 -13.37 16.20
CA ARG A 75 7.47 -12.02 15.62
C ARG A 75 6.53 -11.81 14.46
N LEU A 76 6.16 -12.89 13.74
CA LEU A 76 5.15 -12.80 12.68
C LEU A 76 3.82 -12.31 13.23
N ARG A 77 3.44 -12.70 14.46
CA ARG A 77 2.19 -12.27 15.10
C ARG A 77 2.14 -10.76 15.37
N HIS A 78 3.29 -10.13 15.57
CA HIS A 78 3.34 -8.68 15.78
C HIS A 78 3.10 -7.90 14.48
N LEU A 79 3.38 -8.52 13.33
CA LEU A 79 3.18 -7.94 12.00
C LEU A 79 1.72 -8.02 11.53
N GLU A 80 0.85 -8.73 12.27
CA GLU A 80 -0.56 -8.93 11.93
C GLU A 80 -1.32 -7.60 11.80
N ASP A 81 -1.01 -6.64 12.67
CA ASP A 81 -1.70 -5.36 12.74
C ASP A 81 -1.13 -4.31 11.76
N GLU A 82 0.09 -4.50 11.26
CA GLU A 82 0.82 -3.48 10.51
C GLU A 82 0.80 -3.66 9.00
N THR A 83 0.51 -4.87 8.50
CA THR A 83 0.64 -5.19 7.07
C THR A 83 -0.67 -5.71 6.47
N PRO A 84 -1.19 -5.11 5.39
CA PRO A 84 -2.37 -5.61 4.66
C PRO A 84 -2.01 -6.81 3.75
N ALA A 85 -1.29 -7.80 4.29
CA ALA A 85 -0.85 -9.00 3.58
C ALA A 85 -1.16 -10.25 4.40
N VAL A 86 -1.37 -11.36 3.70
CA VAL A 86 -1.50 -12.69 4.32
C VAL A 86 -0.14 -13.38 4.25
N VAL A 87 0.39 -13.73 5.42
CA VAL A 87 1.68 -14.42 5.56
C VAL A 87 1.43 -15.86 6.00
N GLU A 88 2.01 -16.81 5.27
CA GLU A 88 2.00 -18.23 5.60
C GLU A 88 3.44 -18.73 5.76
N LEU A 89 3.74 -19.28 6.93
CA LEU A 89 5.01 -19.96 7.20
C LEU A 89 4.73 -21.44 7.39
N GLU A 90 5.21 -22.27 6.47
CA GLU A 90 5.02 -23.72 6.49
C GLU A 90 6.35 -24.42 6.78
N THR A 91 6.34 -25.40 7.69
CA THR A 91 7.43 -26.35 7.92
C THR A 91 6.85 -27.76 7.86
N GLU A 92 7.70 -28.78 7.76
CA GLU A 92 7.27 -30.20 7.82
C GLU A 92 6.49 -30.54 9.11
N ARG A 93 6.66 -29.74 10.17
CA ARG A 93 6.09 -30.02 11.51
C ARG A 93 4.94 -29.12 11.90
N ARG A 94 5.00 -27.84 11.49
CA ARG A 94 4.11 -26.77 11.97
C ARG A 94 3.85 -25.75 10.88
N ARG A 95 2.69 -25.12 10.97
CA ARG A 95 2.26 -24.03 10.10
C ARG A 95 1.82 -22.85 10.95
N TRP A 96 2.28 -21.67 10.57
CA TRP A 96 1.82 -20.40 11.11
C TRP A 96 1.20 -19.59 9.98
N ARG A 97 0.13 -18.87 10.30
CA ARG A 97 -0.55 -17.97 9.39
C ARG A 97 -0.91 -16.71 10.15
N VAL A 98 -0.63 -15.56 9.56
CA VAL A 98 -0.87 -14.24 10.14
C VAL A 98 -1.35 -13.29 9.05
N GLY A 99 -2.32 -12.42 9.34
CA GLY A 99 -2.75 -11.35 8.43
C GLY A 99 -4.25 -11.03 8.49
N VAL A 100 -4.60 -9.80 8.12
CA VAL A 100 -5.98 -9.29 8.13
C VAL A 100 -6.79 -9.87 6.95
N GLY A 101 -7.63 -10.86 7.23
CA GLY A 101 -8.64 -11.35 6.30
C GLY A 101 -8.83 -12.86 6.35
N THR A 102 -10.02 -13.28 6.81
CA THR A 102 -10.55 -14.61 6.54
C THR A 102 -10.67 -14.77 5.02
N ALA A 103 -9.74 -15.49 4.39
CA ALA A 103 -9.73 -16.09 3.04
C ALA A 103 -10.74 -15.55 1.97
N SER A 104 -10.39 -15.32 0.69
CA SER A 104 -9.63 -16.27 -0.14
C SER A 104 -9.43 -15.78 -1.59
N PRO A 105 -8.32 -16.16 -2.25
CA PRO A 105 -8.34 -16.51 -3.70
C PRO A 105 -8.35 -18.03 -3.96
N PHE A 106 -8.33 -18.87 -2.92
CA PHE A 106 -7.95 -20.28 -3.02
C PHE A 106 -9.01 -21.25 -2.51
N ALA A 107 -9.27 -22.29 -3.28
CA ALA A 107 -9.96 -23.48 -2.80
C ALA A 107 -9.17 -24.10 -1.62
N GLY A 108 -9.78 -24.21 -0.44
CA GLY A 108 -9.28 -25.07 0.64
C GLY A 108 -8.31 -24.46 1.67
N GLY A 109 -8.14 -23.14 1.72
CA GLY A 109 -7.51 -22.47 2.88
C GLY A 109 -5.98 -22.42 2.91
N ARG A 110 -5.29 -22.82 1.83
CA ARG A 110 -3.85 -22.60 1.61
C ARG A 110 -3.65 -21.43 0.64
N ILE A 111 -2.57 -20.67 0.77
CA ILE A 111 -2.14 -19.78 -0.31
C ILE A 111 -1.74 -20.65 -1.51
N ASP A 112 -2.53 -20.71 -2.60
CA ASP A 112 -2.09 -21.48 -3.76
C ASP A 112 -0.92 -20.80 -4.47
N PRO A 113 0.20 -21.53 -4.62
CA PRO A 113 1.46 -20.99 -5.07
C PRO A 113 1.46 -20.59 -6.55
N ARG A 114 0.37 -20.81 -7.29
CA ARG A 114 0.22 -20.42 -8.69
C ARG A 114 -0.46 -19.06 -8.89
N SER A 115 -0.94 -18.42 -7.82
CA SER A 115 -1.48 -17.07 -7.95
C SER A 115 -0.35 -16.06 -8.18
N SER A 116 -0.57 -15.15 -9.11
CA SER A 116 0.38 -14.08 -9.44
C SER A 116 0.60 -13.08 -8.31
N ALA A 117 -0.23 -13.07 -7.27
CA ALA A 117 -0.07 -12.19 -6.11
C ALA A 117 0.65 -12.87 -4.93
N VAL A 118 1.45 -13.91 -5.20
CA VAL A 118 2.09 -14.74 -4.18
C VAL A 118 3.60 -14.84 -4.41
N ALA A 119 4.38 -14.46 -3.41
CA ALA A 119 5.82 -14.65 -3.35
C ALA A 119 6.18 -15.73 -2.31
N GLY A 120 7.28 -16.45 -2.51
CA GLY A 120 7.73 -17.41 -1.49
C GLY A 120 9.19 -17.87 -1.56
N ARG A 121 9.81 -18.01 -0.38
CA ARG A 121 11.24 -18.31 -0.19
C ARG A 121 11.48 -19.44 0.82
N SER A 122 12.54 -20.22 0.63
CA SER A 122 12.97 -21.21 1.63
C SER A 122 13.69 -20.49 2.77
N VAL A 123 13.28 -20.72 4.02
CA VAL A 123 13.84 -20.07 5.21
C VAL A 123 14.14 -21.08 6.31
N THR A 124 15.02 -20.73 7.23
CA THR A 124 15.27 -21.52 8.45
C THR A 124 14.38 -20.97 9.57
N VAL A 125 13.57 -21.84 10.18
CA VAL A 125 12.55 -21.47 11.16
C VAL A 125 12.88 -22.09 12.51
N ALA A 126 12.82 -21.28 13.57
CA ALA A 126 12.83 -21.79 14.93
C ALA A 126 11.44 -22.33 15.31
N VAL A 127 11.27 -23.65 15.33
CA VAL A 127 9.99 -24.30 15.72
C VAL A 127 9.83 -24.41 17.25
N ALA A 128 10.95 -24.45 17.96
CA ALA A 128 11.05 -24.53 19.42
C ALA A 128 12.39 -23.93 19.89
N PRO A 129 12.57 -23.65 21.20
CA PRO A 129 13.85 -23.20 21.73
C PRO A 129 14.99 -24.17 21.39
N GLY A 130 16.00 -23.70 20.64
CA GLY A 130 17.14 -24.52 20.20
C GLY A 130 16.87 -25.45 19.02
N GLU A 131 15.65 -25.48 18.47
CA GLU A 131 15.27 -26.36 17.36
C GLU A 131 14.96 -25.54 16.11
N ASN A 132 15.81 -25.72 15.09
CA ASN A 132 15.68 -25.05 13.80
C ASN A 132 15.39 -26.07 12.70
N VAL A 133 14.40 -25.79 11.87
CA VAL A 133 14.06 -26.63 10.70
C VAL A 133 13.94 -25.77 9.46
N ARG A 134 14.10 -26.39 8.29
CA ARG A 134 13.81 -25.73 7.03
C ARG A 134 12.29 -25.58 6.86
N GLY A 135 11.87 -24.39 6.47
CA GLY A 135 10.49 -24.03 6.17
C GLY A 135 10.38 -23.21 4.90
N ARG A 136 9.15 -22.83 4.57
CA ARG A 136 8.82 -22.01 3.43
C ARG A 136 8.03 -20.77 3.85
N LEU A 137 8.67 -19.63 3.63
CA LEU A 137 8.15 -18.28 3.55
C LEU A 137 7.11 -18.14 2.44
N ARG A 138 5.83 -17.82 2.67
CA ARG A 138 4.90 -17.37 1.62
C ARG A 138 4.15 -16.12 2.04
N VAL A 139 3.99 -15.20 1.11
CA VAL A 139 3.26 -13.94 1.32
C VAL A 139 2.31 -13.74 0.14
N ALA A 140 1.06 -13.40 0.44
CA ALA A 140 0.07 -13.01 -0.53
C ALA A 140 -0.44 -11.60 -0.21
N ILE A 141 -0.43 -10.73 -1.21
CA ILE A 141 -0.99 -9.37 -1.09
C ILE A 141 -2.38 -9.32 -1.72
N ARG A 142 -3.30 -8.56 -1.10
CA ARG A 142 -4.63 -8.31 -1.67
C ARG A 142 -4.61 -6.95 -2.38
N ARG A 143 -5.16 -6.91 -3.60
CA ARG A 143 -5.50 -5.65 -4.29
C ARG A 143 -6.82 -5.09 -3.79
#